data_AF-A0A7K0KNQ3-F1
#
_entry.id   AF-A0A7K0KNQ3-F1
#
_cell.length_a   1.000
_cell.length_b   1.000
_cell.length_c   1.000
_cell.angle_alpha   90.00
_cell.angle_beta   90.00
_cell.angle_gamma   90.00
#
_symmetry.space_group_name_H-M   'P 1'
#
loop_
_entity.id
_entity.type
_entity.pdbx_description
1 polymer ?
#
loop_
_entity_poly.entity_id
_entity_poly.type
_entity_poly.pdbx_seq_one_letter_code
_entity_poly.pdbx_strand_id
1 'polypeptide(L)'
;TWSATSLPAGLSIASATGVISGTPTTKANYTTTVTATDSTGIKGTTTISWTISGNTVTVTKPATQTSTRGVTITPLTVTGTTTGAVKTLTWSATSLPAGLSIASATGVISGAVLSTVTTGSKSVTVTARDSTGMIGTTTFTWRVR
;
A
#
# COMPACT_ATOMS: atom_id res chain seq x y z
N THR A 1 19.46 27.34 -23.35
CA THR A 1 18.24 26.54 -23.13
C THR A 1 18.55 25.31 -22.33
N TRP A 2 17.55 24.79 -21.63
CA TRP A 2 17.62 23.58 -20.82
C TRP A 2 16.80 22.46 -21.45
N SER A 3 17.30 21.24 -21.39
CA SER A 3 16.56 20.03 -21.74
C SER A 3 16.93 18.89 -20.80
N ALA A 4 16.05 17.91 -20.69
CA ALA A 4 16.28 16.73 -19.87
C ALA A 4 15.75 15.48 -20.57
N THR A 5 16.47 14.38 -20.45
CA THR A 5 16.06 13.05 -20.92
C THR A 5 15.94 12.10 -19.74
N SER A 6 15.05 11.11 -19.86
CA SER A 6 14.78 10.13 -18.80
C SER A 6 14.29 10.77 -17.49
N LEU A 7 13.50 11.84 -17.58
CA LEU A 7 12.76 12.36 -16.42
C LEU A 7 11.72 11.32 -15.96
N PRO A 8 11.50 11.17 -14.64
CA PRO A 8 10.34 10.45 -14.11
C PRO A 8 9.05 10.91 -14.79
N ALA A 9 8.18 9.96 -15.15
CA ALA A 9 6.88 10.27 -15.73
C ALA A 9 6.10 11.24 -14.84
N GLY A 10 5.56 12.31 -15.42
CA GLY A 10 4.88 13.39 -14.69
C GLY A 10 5.76 14.57 -14.29
N LEU A 11 7.08 14.51 -14.54
CA LEU A 11 7.99 15.65 -14.44
C LEU A 11 8.30 16.26 -15.81
N SER A 12 8.61 17.55 -15.82
CA SER A 12 9.04 18.32 -16.99
C SER A 12 10.08 19.35 -16.60
N ILE A 13 10.91 19.79 -17.56
CA ILE A 13 11.90 20.86 -17.37
C ILE A 13 11.50 22.09 -18.17
N ALA A 14 11.52 23.26 -17.53
CA ALA A 14 11.31 24.54 -18.18
C ALA A 14 12.57 24.94 -18.97
N SER A 15 12.47 25.04 -20.29
CA SER A 15 13.64 25.26 -21.17
C SER A 15 14.36 26.60 -20.95
N ALA A 16 13.67 27.60 -20.42
CA ALA A 16 14.22 28.92 -20.14
C ALA A 16 14.97 28.99 -18.80
N THR A 17 14.50 28.28 -17.78
CA THR A 17 14.97 28.45 -16.38
C THR A 17 15.66 27.21 -15.83
N GLY A 18 15.49 26.04 -16.46
CA GLY A 18 16.00 24.76 -15.96
C GLY A 18 15.21 24.20 -14.77
N VAL A 19 14.12 24.87 -14.35
CA VAL A 19 13.26 24.38 -13.26
C VAL A 19 12.59 23.08 -13.68
N ILE A 20 12.79 22.02 -12.89
CA ILE A 20 12.11 20.73 -13.04
C ILE A 20 10.90 20.72 -12.10
N SER A 21 9.70 20.51 -12.65
CA SER A 21 8.45 20.54 -11.90
C SER A 21 7.45 19.49 -12.39
N GLY A 22 6.50 19.15 -11.53
CA GLY A 22 5.42 18.20 -11.81
C GLY A 22 5.16 17.26 -10.64
N THR A 23 4.35 16.22 -10.86
CA THR A 23 4.09 15.16 -9.88
C THR A 23 4.51 13.82 -10.48
N PRO A 24 5.57 13.18 -9.98
CA PRO A 24 6.04 11.91 -10.52
C PRO A 24 5.01 10.81 -10.21
N THR A 25 4.66 10.00 -11.22
CA THR A 25 3.55 9.03 -11.09
C THR A 25 3.99 7.58 -10.91
N THR A 26 5.24 7.27 -11.24
CA THR A 26 5.72 5.89 -11.32
C THR A 26 6.83 5.66 -10.32
N LYS A 27 6.62 4.72 -9.39
CA LYS A 27 7.62 4.29 -8.42
C LYS A 27 8.76 3.57 -9.15
N ALA A 28 9.93 4.19 -9.18
CA ALA A 28 11.17 3.61 -9.67
C ALA A 28 12.35 4.53 -9.32
N ASN A 29 13.56 4.02 -9.55
CA ASN A 29 14.75 4.84 -9.60
C ASN A 29 14.96 5.31 -11.04
N TYR A 30 15.23 6.60 -11.24
CA TYR A 30 15.50 7.18 -12.55
C TYR A 30 16.87 7.86 -12.54
N THR A 31 17.60 7.73 -13.64
CA THR A 31 18.79 8.54 -13.90
C THR A 31 18.47 9.48 -15.05
N THR A 32 18.26 10.76 -14.73
CA THR A 32 17.94 11.81 -15.70
C THR A 32 19.22 12.50 -16.13
N THR A 33 19.39 12.72 -17.44
CA THR A 33 20.47 13.58 -17.96
C THR A 33 19.91 14.95 -18.26
N VAL A 34 20.46 15.99 -17.64
CA VAL A 34 20.12 17.39 -17.91
C VAL A 34 21.19 18.00 -18.80
N THR A 35 20.77 18.74 -19.82
CA THR A 35 21.64 19.44 -20.77
C THR A 35 21.34 20.94 -20.72
N ALA A 36 22.37 21.75 -20.48
CA ALA A 36 22.34 23.18 -20.70
C ALA A 36 23.03 23.49 -22.02
N THR A 37 22.40 24.29 -22.88
CA THR A 37 22.98 24.80 -24.13
C THR A 37 23.07 26.32 -24.06
N ASP A 38 24.24 26.90 -24.29
CA ASP A 38 24.39 28.36 -24.33
C ASP A 38 23.92 28.96 -25.66
N SER A 39 24.01 30.29 -25.81
CA SER A 39 23.61 30.98 -27.04
C SER A 39 24.50 30.69 -28.25
N THR A 40 25.70 30.15 -28.02
CA THR A 40 26.65 29.74 -29.07
C THR A 40 26.49 28.26 -29.46
N GLY A 41 25.60 27.53 -28.78
CA GLY A 41 25.33 26.11 -29.03
C GLY A 41 26.22 25.16 -28.24
N ILE A 42 27.11 25.65 -27.39
CA ILE A 42 27.96 24.82 -26.52
C ILE A 42 27.10 24.18 -25.45
N LYS A 43 27.35 22.90 -25.18
CA LYS A 43 26.55 22.08 -24.26
C LYS A 43 27.35 21.62 -23.05
N GLY A 44 26.74 21.71 -21.88
CA GLY A 44 27.16 21.03 -20.66
C GLY A 44 26.09 20.04 -20.22
N THR A 45 26.50 18.88 -19.72
CA THR A 45 25.57 17.84 -19.23
C THR A 45 25.91 17.42 -17.81
N THR A 46 24.87 17.00 -17.08
CA THR A 46 25.00 16.36 -15.77
C THR A 46 23.90 15.32 -15.59
N THR A 47 24.10 14.39 -14.65
CA THR A 47 23.11 13.36 -14.30
C THR A 47 22.53 13.62 -12.92
N ILE A 48 21.23 13.36 -12.78
CA ILE A 48 20.48 13.46 -11.53
C ILE A 48 19.82 12.10 -11.27
N SER A 49 20.06 11.56 -10.08
CA SER A 49 19.41 10.34 -9.61
C SER A 49 18.14 10.68 -8.83
N TRP A 50 17.00 10.15 -9.28
CA TRP A 50 15.72 10.27 -8.61
C TRP A 50 15.35 8.94 -7.96
N THR A 51 14.86 8.98 -6.73
CA THR A 51 14.17 7.85 -6.10
C THR A 51 12.71 8.23 -5.94
N ILE A 52 11.85 7.77 -6.85
CA ILE A 52 10.41 7.97 -6.72
C ILE A 52 9.86 6.85 -5.85
N SER A 53 9.51 7.20 -4.61
CA SER A 53 8.82 6.30 -3.70
C SER A 53 7.33 6.34 -3.99
N GLY A 54 6.73 5.16 -4.19
CA GLY A 54 5.27 5.03 -4.13
C GLY A 54 4.82 4.79 -2.69
N ASN A 55 3.53 5.01 -2.42
CA ASN A 55 2.98 4.55 -1.15
C ASN A 55 3.02 3.01 -1.11
N THR A 56 2.92 2.48 0.09
CA THR A 56 2.82 1.05 0.34
C THR A 56 1.84 0.85 1.48
N VAL A 57 1.04 -0.20 1.40
CA VAL A 57 0.19 -0.63 2.51
C VAL A 57 0.73 -1.95 3.04
N THR A 58 1.02 -2.00 4.33
CA THR A 58 1.49 -3.19 5.03
C THR A 58 0.47 -3.60 6.07
N VAL A 59 0.10 -4.87 6.11
CA VAL A 59 -0.80 -5.41 7.14
C VAL A 59 0.00 -6.29 8.10
N THR A 60 -0.08 -5.99 9.40
CA THR A 60 0.53 -6.81 10.44
C THR A 60 -0.20 -8.14 10.51
N LYS A 61 0.52 -9.24 10.28
CA LYS A 61 -0.02 -10.59 10.39
C LYS A 61 -0.46 -10.90 11.82
N PRO A 62 -1.73 -11.18 12.10
CA PRO A 62 -2.15 -11.65 13.41
C PRO A 62 -1.55 -13.03 13.73
N ALA A 63 -1.40 -13.33 15.02
CA ALA A 63 -1.12 -14.68 15.47
C ALA A 63 -2.27 -15.64 15.11
N THR A 64 -1.98 -16.94 15.08
CA THR A 64 -3.01 -17.98 14.89
C THR A 64 -4.13 -17.81 15.91
N GLN A 65 -5.37 -17.78 15.43
CA GLN A 65 -6.55 -17.64 16.28
C GLN A 65 -7.21 -18.99 16.53
N THR A 66 -7.89 -19.10 17.66
CA THR A 66 -8.70 -20.26 18.02
C THR A 66 -10.03 -19.77 18.60
N SER A 67 -11.13 -20.38 18.17
CA SER A 67 -12.47 -20.10 18.69
C SER A 67 -13.28 -21.39 18.84
N THR A 68 -14.23 -21.39 19.77
CA THR A 68 -15.20 -22.47 19.93
C THR A 68 -16.49 -22.13 19.17
N ARG A 69 -17.09 -23.12 18.52
CA ARG A 69 -18.41 -22.99 17.87
C ARG A 69 -19.49 -22.56 18.86
N GLY A 70 -20.37 -21.67 18.42
CA GLY A 70 -21.46 -21.12 19.24
C GLY A 70 -21.00 -20.07 20.24
N VAL A 71 -19.72 -19.70 20.26
CA VAL A 71 -19.16 -18.76 21.25
C VAL A 71 -18.74 -17.44 20.58
N THR A 72 -19.08 -16.33 21.23
CA THR A 72 -18.60 -14.99 20.88
C THR A 72 -17.11 -14.88 21.13
N ILE A 73 -16.36 -14.40 20.14
CA ILE A 73 -14.91 -14.23 20.29
C ILE A 73 -14.59 -12.96 21.07
N THR A 74 -13.44 -12.93 21.72
CA THR A 74 -12.81 -11.65 22.07
C THR A 74 -12.44 -10.92 20.78
N PRO A 75 -12.83 -9.64 20.60
CA PRO A 75 -12.53 -8.91 19.37
C PRO A 75 -11.03 -8.90 19.05
N LEU A 76 -10.70 -9.19 17.81
CA LEU A 76 -9.32 -9.17 17.31
C LEU A 76 -9.13 -7.90 16.46
N THR A 77 -8.20 -7.03 16.85
CA THR A 77 -7.85 -5.87 16.03
C THR A 77 -6.71 -6.22 15.09
N VAL A 78 -6.92 -6.06 13.78
CA VAL A 78 -5.84 -6.14 12.79
C VAL A 78 -5.29 -4.75 12.54
N THR A 79 -3.96 -4.62 12.56
CA THR A 79 -3.27 -3.35 12.36
C THR A 79 -2.52 -3.34 11.03
N GLY A 80 -2.29 -2.15 10.50
CA GLY A 80 -1.53 -1.94 9.27
C GLY A 80 -0.97 -0.54 9.22
N THR A 81 -0.02 -0.33 8.32
CA THR A 81 0.69 0.94 8.13
C THR A 81 0.70 1.31 6.66
N THR A 82 0.62 2.61 6.39
CA THR A 82 0.81 3.19 5.05
C THR A 82 2.10 4.02 5.01
N THR A 83 2.73 4.11 3.85
CA THR A 83 3.76 5.13 3.58
C THR A 83 3.18 6.26 2.74
N GLY A 84 3.77 7.45 2.79
CA GLY A 84 3.29 8.63 2.05
C GLY A 84 2.23 9.45 2.80
N ALA A 85 1.52 10.35 2.08
CA ALA A 85 0.60 11.33 2.66
C ALA A 85 -0.78 10.76 3.07
N VAL A 86 -1.04 9.48 2.78
CA VAL A 86 -2.34 8.84 3.01
C VAL A 86 -2.40 8.22 4.40
N LYS A 87 -3.45 8.53 5.17
CA LYS A 87 -3.59 8.09 6.57
C LYS A 87 -4.75 7.12 6.86
N THR A 88 -5.70 6.94 5.92
CA THR A 88 -6.90 6.15 6.20
C THR A 88 -6.84 4.79 5.51
N LEU A 89 -7.05 3.73 6.29
CA LEU A 89 -7.16 2.35 5.82
C LEU A 89 -8.60 1.87 5.90
N THR A 90 -9.02 1.14 4.86
CA THR A 90 -10.27 0.39 4.83
C THR A 90 -9.96 -1.10 4.85
N TRP A 91 -10.75 -1.86 5.60
CA TRP A 91 -10.47 -3.25 5.93
C TRP A 91 -11.51 -4.20 5.35
N SER A 92 -11.05 -5.35 4.85
CA SER A 92 -11.91 -6.46 4.48
C SER A 92 -11.22 -7.79 4.81
N ALA A 93 -12.01 -8.85 4.94
CA ALA A 93 -11.52 -10.17 5.28
C ALA A 93 -12.30 -11.23 4.51
N THR A 94 -11.60 -12.28 4.08
CA THR A 94 -12.19 -13.44 3.42
C THR A 94 -11.86 -14.71 4.21
N SER A 95 -12.71 -15.73 4.04
CA SER A 95 -12.58 -17.04 4.70
C SER A 95 -12.66 -17.01 6.24
N LEU A 96 -13.19 -15.93 6.81
CA LEU A 96 -13.57 -15.89 8.22
C LEU A 96 -14.56 -17.03 8.53
N PRO A 97 -14.47 -17.69 9.71
CA PRO A 97 -15.54 -18.54 10.21
C PRO A 97 -16.90 -17.84 10.13
N ALA A 98 -17.95 -18.55 9.71
CA ALA A 98 -19.27 -17.98 9.59
C ALA A 98 -19.74 -17.41 10.93
N GLY A 99 -20.36 -16.22 10.90
CA GLY A 99 -20.76 -15.46 12.09
C GLY A 99 -19.71 -14.46 12.60
N LEU A 100 -18.50 -14.47 12.03
CA LEU A 100 -17.52 -13.41 12.22
C LEU A 100 -17.53 -12.41 11.07
N SER A 101 -17.25 -11.15 11.38
CA SER A 101 -17.09 -10.07 10.41
C SER A 101 -15.95 -9.14 10.81
N ILE A 102 -15.41 -8.39 9.85
CA ILE A 102 -14.44 -7.32 10.09
C ILE A 102 -15.10 -5.96 9.91
N ALA A 103 -14.91 -5.06 10.87
CA ALA A 103 -15.33 -3.67 10.75
C ALA A 103 -14.40 -2.92 9.79
N SER A 104 -14.95 -2.44 8.68
CA SER A 104 -14.16 -1.86 7.59
C SER A 104 -13.38 -0.60 7.96
N ALA A 105 -13.84 0.16 8.96
CA ALA A 105 -13.19 1.39 9.41
C ALA A 105 -12.07 1.16 10.44
N THR A 106 -12.11 0.05 11.19
CA THR A 106 -11.23 -0.15 12.36
C THR A 106 -10.38 -1.42 12.29
N GLY A 107 -10.66 -2.33 11.35
CA GLY A 107 -9.94 -3.60 11.25
C GLY A 107 -10.27 -4.58 12.38
N VAL A 108 -11.31 -4.30 13.17
CA VAL A 108 -11.74 -5.16 14.29
C VAL A 108 -12.58 -6.32 13.76
N ILE A 109 -12.11 -7.54 13.96
CA ILE A 109 -12.85 -8.78 13.73
C ILE A 109 -13.64 -9.12 14.99
N SER A 110 -14.94 -9.32 14.85
CA SER A 110 -15.86 -9.60 15.96
C SER A 110 -17.02 -10.50 15.53
N GLY A 111 -17.81 -10.95 16.50
CA GLY A 111 -18.99 -11.79 16.29
C GLY A 111 -18.92 -13.12 17.05
N ALA A 112 -19.88 -13.98 16.77
CA ALA A 112 -19.96 -15.33 17.32
C ALA A 112 -19.80 -16.35 16.20
N VAL A 113 -18.91 -17.33 16.39
CA VAL A 113 -18.77 -18.41 15.43
C VAL A 113 -20.06 -19.22 15.44
N LEU A 114 -20.72 -19.38 14.29
CA LEU A 114 -21.97 -20.13 14.24
C LEU A 114 -21.74 -21.58 14.69
N SER A 115 -22.71 -22.14 15.41
CA SER A 115 -22.70 -23.55 15.82
C SER A 115 -22.71 -24.49 14.62
N THR A 116 -23.07 -24.06 13.42
CA THR A 116 -23.05 -24.89 12.21
C THR A 116 -21.67 -25.00 11.55
N VAL A 117 -20.67 -24.23 12.00
CA VAL A 117 -19.34 -24.24 11.40
C VAL A 117 -18.64 -25.58 11.68
N THR A 118 -18.08 -26.22 10.67
CA THR A 118 -17.25 -27.43 10.83
C THR A 118 -15.95 -27.10 11.57
N THR A 119 -15.58 -27.94 12.53
CA THR A 119 -14.30 -27.84 13.23
C THR A 119 -13.13 -28.04 12.26
N GLY A 120 -12.05 -27.30 12.46
CA GLY A 120 -10.89 -27.37 11.59
C GLY A 120 -10.16 -26.04 11.45
N SER A 121 -9.12 -26.03 10.63
CA SER A 121 -8.33 -24.83 10.36
C SER A 121 -8.79 -24.18 9.06
N LYS A 122 -8.95 -22.86 9.08
CA LYS A 122 -9.18 -22.03 7.90
C LYS A 122 -8.01 -21.07 7.70
N SER A 123 -7.70 -20.77 6.44
CA SER A 123 -6.74 -19.74 6.06
C SER A 123 -7.52 -18.44 5.82
N VAL A 124 -7.43 -17.50 6.74
CA VAL A 124 -8.13 -16.20 6.69
C VAL A 124 -7.21 -15.19 6.05
N THR A 125 -7.70 -14.47 5.04
CA THR A 125 -6.98 -13.38 4.40
C THR A 125 -7.61 -12.05 4.80
N VAL A 126 -6.79 -11.14 5.32
CA VAL A 126 -7.19 -9.77 5.62
C VAL A 126 -6.53 -8.84 4.62
N THR A 127 -7.32 -7.89 4.13
CA THR A 127 -6.93 -6.89 3.15
C THR A 127 -7.11 -5.52 3.77
N ALA A 128 -6.07 -4.70 3.70
CA ALA A 128 -6.17 -3.27 3.96
C ALA A 128 -6.00 -2.53 2.63
N ARG A 129 -6.87 -1.56 2.37
CA ARG A 129 -6.80 -0.68 1.21
C ARG A 129 -6.72 0.76 1.67
N ASP A 130 -5.76 1.51 1.13
CA ASP A 130 -5.66 2.95 1.38
C ASP A 130 -6.56 3.77 0.44
N SER A 131 -6.69 5.07 0.71
CA SER A 131 -7.55 5.95 -0.10
C SER A 131 -7.05 6.20 -1.53
N THR A 132 -5.82 5.80 -1.86
CA THR A 132 -5.26 5.85 -3.22
C THR A 132 -5.45 4.54 -3.97
N GLY A 133 -6.09 3.55 -3.35
CA GLY A 133 -6.39 2.25 -3.93
C GLY A 133 -5.28 1.22 -3.79
N MET A 134 -4.17 1.54 -3.12
CA MET A 134 -3.12 0.57 -2.82
C MET A 134 -3.57 -0.41 -1.77
N ILE A 135 -3.08 -1.64 -1.89
CA ILE A 135 -3.55 -2.78 -1.10
C ILE A 135 -2.36 -3.45 -0.42
N GLY A 136 -2.56 -3.78 0.85
CA GLY A 136 -1.73 -4.73 1.59
C GLY A 136 -2.59 -5.91 2.02
N THR A 137 -2.04 -7.12 1.96
CA THR A 137 -2.72 -8.33 2.41
C THR A 137 -1.86 -9.11 3.40
N THR A 138 -2.53 -9.84 4.29
CA THR A 138 -1.88 -10.86 5.11
C THR A 138 -2.81 -12.05 5.29
N THR A 139 -2.22 -13.21 5.50
CA THR A 139 -2.96 -14.45 5.72
C THR A 139 -2.51 -15.10 7.03
N PHE A 140 -3.48 -15.54 7.83
CA PHE A 140 -3.23 -16.23 9.10
C PHE A 140 -4.22 -17.39 9.29
N THR A 141 -3.86 -18.30 10.19
CA THR A 141 -4.68 -19.47 10.49
C THR A 141 -5.74 -19.16 11.54
N TRP A 142 -6.97 -19.59 11.30
CA TRP A 142 -8.06 -19.59 12.28
C TRP A 142 -8.53 -21.01 12.55
N ARG A 143 -8.46 -21.45 13.80
CA ARG A 143 -8.89 -22.79 14.23
C ARG A 143 -10.25 -22.72 14.89
N VAL A 144 -11.21 -23.50 14.39
CA VAL A 144 -12.52 -23.67 14.99
C VAL A 144 -12.58 -25.02 15.69
N ARG A 145 -12.98 -25.01 16.96
CA ARG A 145 -13.18 -26.18 17.80
C ARG A 145 -14.64 -26.34 18.21
#